data_AF-A0A4Y1ZDA4-F1
#
_entry.id   AF-A0A4Y1ZDA4-F1
#
_cell.length_a   1.000
_cell.length_b   1.000
_cell.length_c   1.000
_cell.angle_alpha   90.00
_cell.angle_beta   90.00
_cell.angle_gamma   90.00
#
_symmetry.space_group_name_H-M   'P 1'
#
loop_
_entity.id
_entity.type
_entity.pdbx_description
1 polymer ?
#
loop_
_entity_poly.entity_id
_entity_poly.type
_entity_poly.pdbx_seq_one_letter_code
_entity_poly.pdbx_strand_id
1 'polypeptide(L)'
;MMQEAKLTPAPTGPTSFERVQKICKKHGELIAALAGGLLTLSAYLLGLMQVPLGWLLYPAAYVIGGFYKAKEGIVATVRTRQLNVELLMVTAAIGAACINHWLEGAILIFIFALSGALETYSTAKSTNALAALMKLQPEVARLIAHGQESILPVTKICPGDQILIKPGERIPCDAVIVTGGNNR
;
A
#
# COMPACT_ATOMS: atom_id res chain seq x y z
N MET A 1 -31.74 43.19 -19.83
CA MET A 1 -30.83 42.06 -20.08
C MET A 1 -30.48 41.43 -18.75
N MET A 2 -31.14 40.33 -18.37
CA MET A 2 -30.81 39.58 -17.16
C MET A 2 -29.75 38.52 -17.53
N GLN A 3 -28.57 38.57 -16.90
CA GLN A 3 -27.56 37.51 -17.02
C GLN A 3 -27.99 36.32 -16.16
N GLU A 4 -28.22 35.18 -16.81
CA GLU A 4 -28.43 33.91 -16.12
C GLU A 4 -27.17 33.54 -15.33
N ALA A 5 -27.33 33.40 -14.02
CA ALA A 5 -26.31 32.85 -13.13
C ALA A 5 -26.14 31.37 -13.46
N LYS A 6 -25.06 31.06 -14.18
CA LYS A 6 -24.66 29.69 -14.50
C LYS A 6 -24.20 29.00 -13.20
N LEU A 7 -25.10 28.22 -12.58
CA LEU A 7 -24.77 27.35 -11.47
C LEU A 7 -23.61 26.42 -11.88
N THR A 8 -22.50 26.49 -11.15
CA THR A 8 -21.41 25.52 -11.24
C THR A 8 -21.92 24.19 -10.69
N PRO A 9 -21.75 23.05 -11.39
CA PRO A 9 -22.19 21.76 -10.87
C PRO A 9 -21.40 21.41 -9.61
N ALA A 10 -22.10 20.94 -8.58
CA ALA A 10 -21.51 20.46 -7.33
C ALA A 10 -20.52 19.30 -7.60
N PRO A 11 -19.43 19.17 -6.82
CA PRO A 11 -18.48 18.08 -6.98
C PRO A 11 -19.19 16.74 -6.73
N THR A 12 -19.33 15.93 -7.78
CA THR A 12 -19.86 14.58 -7.67
C THR A 12 -18.81 13.70 -6.99
N GLY A 13 -19.15 13.14 -5.81
CA GLY A 13 -18.30 12.18 -5.12
C GLY A 13 -17.98 10.96 -6.01
N PRO A 14 -16.88 10.23 -5.74
CA PRO A 14 -16.43 9.14 -6.60
C PRO A 14 -17.50 8.04 -6.72
N THR A 15 -17.77 7.62 -7.96
CA THR A 15 -18.78 6.60 -8.28
C THR A 15 -18.42 5.24 -7.66
N SER A 16 -19.41 4.36 -7.43
CA SER A 16 -19.19 3.02 -6.86
C SER A 16 -18.17 2.20 -7.65
N PHE A 17 -18.10 2.41 -8.96
CA PHE A 17 -17.17 1.76 -9.88
C PHE A 17 -15.71 2.19 -9.67
N GLU A 18 -15.46 3.49 -9.46
CA GLU A 18 -14.12 3.99 -9.11
C GLU A 18 -13.65 3.49 -7.75
N ARG A 19 -14.58 3.30 -6.80
CA ARG A 19 -14.29 2.80 -5.45
C ARG A 19 -13.83 1.33 -5.50
N VAL A 20 -14.53 0.50 -6.27
CA VAL A 20 -14.14 -0.91 -6.51
C VAL A 20 -12.80 -0.98 -7.24
N GLN A 21 -12.57 -0.13 -8.25
CA GLN A 21 -11.31 -0.08 -8.97
C GLN A 21 -10.13 0.35 -8.07
N LYS A 22 -10.33 1.28 -7.14
CA LYS A 22 -9.32 1.69 -6.15
C LYS A 22 -8.98 0.57 -5.17
N ILE A 23 -10.00 -0.21 -4.74
CA ILE A 23 -9.82 -1.35 -3.84
C ILE A 23 -9.10 -2.50 -4.56
N CYS A 24 -9.50 -2.84 -5.79
CA CYS A 24 -8.83 -3.83 -6.63
C CYS A 24 -7.40 -3.41 -7.00
N LYS A 25 -7.11 -2.12 -7.21
CA LYS A 25 -5.72 -1.66 -7.40
C LYS A 25 -4.87 -1.75 -6.14
N LYS A 26 -5.47 -1.58 -4.95
CA LYS A 26 -4.75 -1.58 -3.68
C LYS A 26 -4.56 -2.98 -3.07
N HIS A 27 -5.48 -3.91 -3.32
CA HIS A 27 -5.47 -5.27 -2.76
C HIS A 27 -5.60 -6.38 -3.80
N GLY A 28 -5.42 -6.05 -5.10
CA GLY A 28 -5.61 -7.01 -6.20
C GLY A 28 -4.73 -8.24 -6.09
N GLU A 29 -3.48 -8.08 -5.64
CA GLU A 29 -2.55 -9.18 -5.38
C GLU A 29 -3.07 -10.14 -4.30
N LEU A 30 -3.55 -9.59 -3.18
CA LEU A 30 -4.09 -10.39 -2.08
C LEU A 30 -5.37 -11.12 -2.48
N ILE A 31 -6.28 -10.44 -3.19
CA ILE A 31 -7.53 -11.04 -3.67
C ILE A 31 -7.22 -12.18 -4.66
N ALA A 32 -6.29 -11.97 -5.59
CA ALA A 32 -5.87 -12.98 -6.54
C ALA A 32 -5.22 -14.19 -5.85
N ALA A 33 -4.34 -13.96 -4.87
CA ALA A 33 -3.73 -15.01 -4.06
C ALA A 33 -4.78 -15.83 -3.30
N LEU A 34 -5.73 -15.17 -2.63
CA LEU A 34 -6.80 -15.85 -1.89
C LEU A 34 -7.76 -16.60 -2.82
N ALA A 35 -8.11 -16.02 -3.98
CA ALA A 35 -8.93 -16.70 -4.97
C ALA A 35 -8.22 -17.93 -5.54
N GLY A 36 -6.92 -17.83 -5.87
CA GLY A 36 -6.11 -18.97 -6.30
C GLY A 36 -6.00 -20.06 -5.23
N GLY A 37 -5.83 -19.68 -3.97
CA GLY A 37 -5.83 -20.61 -2.84
C GLY A 37 -7.18 -21.32 -2.66
N LEU A 38 -8.29 -20.57 -2.75
CA LEU A 38 -9.63 -21.14 -2.66
C LEU A 38 -9.93 -22.11 -3.81
N LEU A 39 -9.49 -21.79 -5.03
CA LEU A 39 -9.59 -22.68 -6.18
C LEU A 39 -8.75 -23.95 -5.99
N THR A 40 -7.53 -23.81 -5.46
CA THR A 40 -6.65 -24.95 -5.15
C THR A 40 -7.29 -25.88 -4.12
N LEU A 41 -7.84 -25.31 -3.04
CA LEU A 41 -8.55 -26.06 -2.01
C LEU A 41 -9.81 -26.74 -2.56
N SER A 42 -10.57 -26.04 -3.40
CA SER A 42 -11.77 -26.60 -4.05
C SER A 42 -11.40 -27.76 -4.98
N ALA A 43 -10.32 -27.62 -5.77
CA ALA A 43 -9.81 -28.68 -6.64
C ALA A 43 -9.40 -29.93 -5.83
N TYR A 44 -8.73 -29.71 -4.70
CA TYR A 44 -8.30 -30.78 -3.80
C TYR A 44 -9.51 -31.52 -3.20
N LEU A 45 -10.51 -30.79 -2.68
CA LEU A 45 -11.73 -31.38 -2.12
C LEU A 45 -12.54 -32.16 -3.16
N LEU A 46 -12.68 -31.63 -4.38
CA LEU A 46 -13.36 -32.34 -5.47
C LEU A 46 -12.61 -33.61 -5.89
N GLY A 47 -11.27 -33.59 -5.82
CA GLY A 47 -10.43 -34.76 -6.01
C GLY A 47 -10.68 -35.86 -4.97
N LEU A 48 -10.88 -35.49 -3.70
CA LEU A 48 -11.24 -36.43 -2.63
C LEU A 48 -12.62 -37.06 -2.84
N MET A 49 -13.58 -36.29 -3.37
CA MET A 49 -14.92 -36.78 -3.71
C MET A 49 -14.95 -37.58 -5.04
N GLN A 50 -13.79 -37.85 -5.65
CA GLN A 50 -13.63 -38.54 -6.93
C GLN A 50 -14.49 -37.96 -8.06
N VAL A 51 -14.78 -36.66 -8.01
CA VAL A 51 -15.58 -35.99 -9.04
C VAL A 51 -14.75 -35.93 -10.32
N PRO A 52 -15.19 -36.55 -11.44
CA PRO A 52 -14.49 -36.44 -12.70
C PRO A 52 -14.42 -34.97 -13.12
N LEU A 53 -13.29 -34.57 -13.71
CA LEU A 53 -12.93 -33.18 -14.10
C LEU A 53 -12.45 -32.24 -12.97
N GLY A 54 -12.37 -32.66 -11.70
CA GLY A 54 -11.84 -31.79 -10.62
C GLY A 54 -10.43 -31.23 -10.87
N TRP A 55 -9.61 -31.94 -11.66
CA TRP A 55 -8.25 -31.53 -12.01
C TRP A 55 -8.18 -30.27 -12.91
N LEU A 56 -9.25 -29.94 -13.65
CA LEU A 56 -9.32 -28.76 -14.53
C LEU A 56 -9.30 -27.44 -13.75
N LEU A 57 -9.59 -27.49 -12.44
CA LEU A 57 -9.52 -26.30 -11.59
C LEU A 57 -8.07 -25.90 -11.27
N TYR A 58 -7.09 -26.82 -11.31
CA TYR A 58 -5.69 -26.48 -11.01
C TYR A 58 -5.09 -25.48 -12.01
N PRO A 59 -5.24 -25.63 -13.34
CA PRO A 59 -4.83 -24.59 -14.29
C PRO A 59 -5.47 -23.22 -14.00
N ALA A 60 -6.74 -23.18 -13.63
CA ALA A 60 -7.41 -21.91 -13.29
C ALA A 60 -6.79 -21.29 -12.02
N ALA A 61 -6.46 -22.10 -11.01
CA ALA A 61 -5.76 -21.65 -9.81
C ALA A 61 -4.36 -21.10 -10.11
N TYR A 62 -3.60 -21.76 -11.00
CA TYR A 62 -2.29 -21.29 -11.46
C TYR A 62 -2.37 -19.91 -12.11
N VAL A 63 -3.31 -19.75 -13.04
CA VAL A 63 -3.47 -18.49 -13.75
C VAL A 63 -3.91 -17.40 -12.78
N ILE A 64 -4.95 -17.63 -11.97
CA ILE A 64 -5.50 -16.59 -11.09
C ILE A 64 -4.52 -16.24 -9.95
N GLY A 65 -3.99 -17.24 -9.25
CA GLY A 65 -3.08 -17.03 -8.12
C GLY A 65 -1.69 -16.57 -8.55
N GLY A 66 -1.19 -17.03 -9.69
CA GLY A 66 0.15 -16.77 -10.17
C GLY A 66 0.30 -15.54 -11.06
N PHE A 67 -0.78 -15.00 -11.65
CA PHE A 67 -0.69 -13.94 -12.67
C PHE A 67 0.09 -12.70 -12.22
N TYR A 68 -0.21 -12.17 -11.03
CA TYR A 68 0.46 -10.96 -10.53
C TYR A 68 1.95 -11.20 -10.30
N LYS A 69 2.30 -12.30 -9.60
CA LYS A 69 3.69 -12.64 -9.29
C LYS A 69 4.50 -13.01 -10.53
N ALA A 70 3.89 -13.73 -11.47
CA ALA A 70 4.54 -14.06 -12.73
C ALA A 70 4.84 -12.81 -13.57
N LYS A 71 3.88 -11.89 -13.67
CA LYS A 71 4.08 -10.61 -14.36
C LYS A 71 5.17 -9.79 -13.70
N GLU A 72 5.13 -9.66 -12.37
CA GLU A 72 6.15 -8.95 -11.59
C GLU A 72 7.54 -9.55 -11.82
N GLY A 73 7.67 -10.88 -11.69
CA GLY A 73 8.91 -11.61 -11.87
C GLY A 73 9.52 -11.44 -13.26
N ILE A 74 8.71 -11.59 -14.31
CA ILE A 74 9.16 -11.46 -15.71
C ILE A 74 9.60 -10.01 -15.99
N VAL A 75 8.79 -9.02 -15.62
CA VAL A 75 9.11 -7.60 -15.86
C VAL A 75 10.38 -7.19 -15.11
N ALA A 76 10.52 -7.59 -13.85
CA ALA A 76 11.69 -7.29 -13.04
C ALA A 76 12.96 -7.96 -13.60
N THR A 77 12.87 -9.23 -14.01
CA THR A 77 14.00 -9.96 -14.63
C THR A 77 14.43 -9.29 -15.93
N VAL A 78 13.47 -8.95 -16.81
CA VAL A 78 13.79 -8.30 -18.10
C VAL A 78 14.46 -6.95 -17.89
N ARG A 79 14.01 -6.18 -16.89
CA ARG A 79 14.54 -4.84 -16.61
C ARG A 79 15.91 -4.86 -15.96
N THR A 80 16.11 -5.74 -14.98
CA THR A 80 17.34 -5.78 -14.16
C THR A 80 18.39 -6.76 -14.68
N ARG A 81 17.99 -7.68 -15.58
CA ARG A 81 18.78 -8.83 -16.05
C ARG A 81 19.30 -9.72 -14.91
N GLN A 82 18.59 -9.73 -13.78
CA GLN A 82 18.89 -10.59 -12.64
C GLN A 82 17.76 -11.59 -12.44
N LEU A 83 18.13 -12.83 -12.09
CA LEU A 83 17.16 -13.85 -11.73
C LEU A 83 16.57 -13.53 -10.35
N ASN A 84 15.25 -13.39 -10.29
CA ASN A 84 14.51 -13.17 -9.05
C ASN A 84 13.78 -14.44 -8.60
N VAL A 85 13.34 -14.42 -7.34
CA VAL A 85 12.65 -15.55 -6.71
C VAL A 85 11.32 -15.82 -7.40
N GLU A 86 10.66 -14.79 -7.92
CA GLU A 86 9.40 -14.88 -8.65
C GLU A 86 9.54 -15.70 -9.93
N LEU A 87 10.60 -15.47 -10.70
CA LEU A 87 10.88 -16.24 -11.92
C LEU A 87 11.17 -17.70 -11.58
N LEU A 88 11.98 -17.95 -10.54
CA LEU A 88 12.29 -19.30 -10.07
C LEU A 88 11.00 -20.04 -9.67
N MET A 89 10.09 -19.36 -8.96
CA MET A 89 8.79 -19.89 -8.55
C MET A 89 7.92 -20.26 -9.75
N VAL A 90 7.81 -19.39 -10.76
CA VAL A 90 7.01 -19.66 -11.96
C VAL A 90 7.58 -20.85 -12.72
N THR A 91 8.89 -20.91 -12.90
CA THR A 91 9.54 -22.04 -13.56
C THR A 91 9.34 -23.35 -12.78
N ALA A 92 9.44 -23.32 -11.45
CA ALA A 92 9.20 -24.48 -10.60
C ALA A 92 7.73 -24.96 -10.69
N ALA A 93 6.76 -24.04 -10.68
CA ALA A 93 5.35 -24.39 -10.79
C ALA A 93 5.02 -25.00 -12.16
N ILE A 94 5.60 -24.47 -13.25
CA ILE A 94 5.51 -25.07 -14.59
C ILE A 94 6.13 -26.47 -14.58
N GLY A 95 7.30 -26.62 -13.97
CA GLY A 95 7.96 -27.93 -13.81
C GLY A 95 7.05 -28.95 -13.12
N ALA A 96 6.42 -28.56 -12.02
CA ALA A 96 5.46 -29.39 -11.29
C ALA A 96 4.25 -29.79 -12.17
N ALA A 97 3.72 -28.86 -12.97
CA ALA A 97 2.65 -29.17 -13.92
C ALA A 97 3.10 -30.16 -15.01
N CYS A 98 4.33 -30.05 -15.52
CA CYS A 98 4.87 -30.97 -16.53
C CYS A 98 5.02 -32.41 -16.02
N ILE A 99 5.28 -32.61 -14.73
CA ILE A 99 5.38 -33.94 -14.10
C ILE A 99 4.04 -34.43 -13.51
N ASN A 100 2.91 -33.79 -13.87
CA ASN A 100 1.55 -34.07 -13.34
C ASN A 100 1.35 -33.82 -11.84
N HIS A 101 2.25 -33.08 -11.19
CA HIS A 101 2.11 -32.64 -9.80
C HIS A 101 1.43 -31.26 -9.71
N TRP A 102 0.19 -31.19 -10.20
CA TRP A 102 -0.60 -29.95 -10.26
C TRP A 102 -0.92 -29.35 -8.89
N LEU A 103 -1.19 -30.19 -7.88
CA LEU A 103 -1.49 -29.73 -6.52
C LEU A 103 -0.27 -29.02 -5.89
N GLU A 104 0.90 -29.63 -5.99
CA GLU A 104 2.13 -29.11 -5.37
C GLU A 104 2.50 -27.74 -5.94
N GLY A 105 2.44 -27.58 -7.26
CA GLY A 105 2.72 -26.28 -7.87
C GLY A 105 1.64 -25.25 -7.62
N ALA A 106 0.36 -25.65 -7.46
CA ALA A 106 -0.70 -24.73 -7.05
C ALA A 106 -0.50 -24.22 -5.61
N ILE A 107 -0.12 -25.11 -4.69
CA ILE A 107 0.22 -24.75 -3.31
C ILE A 107 1.43 -23.81 -3.28
N LEU A 108 2.48 -24.13 -4.06
CA LEU A 108 3.67 -23.29 -4.20
C LEU A 108 3.30 -21.87 -4.65
N ILE A 109 2.52 -21.75 -5.73
CA ILE A 109 2.03 -20.46 -6.23
C ILE A 109 1.23 -19.72 -5.14
N PHE A 110 0.32 -20.42 -4.48
CA PHE A 110 -0.55 -19.82 -3.47
C PHE A 110 0.24 -19.23 -2.30
N ILE A 111 1.14 -20.00 -1.69
CA ILE A 111 1.90 -19.55 -0.51
C ILE A 111 2.79 -18.35 -0.87
N PHE A 112 3.46 -18.40 -2.01
CA PHE A 112 4.32 -17.30 -2.44
C PHE A 112 3.53 -16.05 -2.82
N ALA A 113 2.40 -16.19 -3.53
CA ALA A 113 1.53 -15.08 -3.86
C ALA A 113 0.98 -14.42 -2.60
N LEU A 114 0.57 -15.23 -1.61
CA LEU A 114 0.12 -14.75 -0.31
C LEU A 114 1.23 -14.02 0.45
N SER A 115 2.44 -14.59 0.52
CA SER A 115 3.60 -13.97 1.17
C SER A 115 3.93 -12.60 0.58
N GLY A 116 4.01 -12.51 -0.75
CA GLY A 116 4.29 -11.24 -1.42
C GLY A 116 3.17 -10.21 -1.23
N ALA A 117 1.91 -10.64 -1.24
CA ALA A 117 0.79 -9.74 -0.93
C ALA A 117 0.85 -9.21 0.52
N LEU A 118 1.24 -10.05 1.48
CA LEU A 118 1.44 -9.65 2.88
C LEU A 118 2.63 -8.69 3.04
N GLU A 119 3.72 -8.90 2.29
CA GLU A 119 4.88 -8.01 2.26
C GLU A 119 4.51 -6.62 1.73
N THR A 120 3.80 -6.55 0.60
CA THR A 120 3.28 -5.30 0.04
C THR A 120 2.40 -4.58 1.06
N TYR A 121 1.50 -5.31 1.72
CA TYR A 121 0.61 -4.75 2.74
C TYR A 121 1.38 -4.21 3.96
N SER A 122 2.34 -5.00 4.47
CA SER A 122 3.15 -4.63 5.64
C SER A 122 3.99 -3.38 5.35
N THR A 123 4.66 -3.35 4.20
CA THR A 123 5.47 -2.21 3.76
C THR A 123 4.62 -0.96 3.62
N ALA A 124 3.46 -1.06 2.97
CA ALA A 124 2.54 0.06 2.83
C ALA A 124 2.05 0.57 4.20
N LYS A 125 1.76 -0.32 5.15
CA LYS A 125 1.35 0.05 6.51
C LYS A 125 2.46 0.81 7.24
N SER A 126 3.69 0.32 7.18
CA SER A 126 4.87 0.96 7.79
C SER A 126 5.14 2.34 7.22
N THR A 127 5.14 2.48 5.90
CA THR A 127 5.35 3.78 5.23
C THR A 127 4.26 4.79 5.59
N ASN A 128 3.01 4.35 5.67
CA ASN A 128 1.90 5.23 6.07
C ASN A 128 2.01 5.68 7.53
N ALA A 129 2.45 4.80 8.44
CA ALA A 129 2.67 5.16 9.83
C ALA A 129 3.81 6.18 9.98
N LEU A 130 4.93 5.98 9.27
CA LEU A 130 6.02 6.95 9.25
C LEU A 130 5.59 8.29 8.65
N ALA A 131 4.85 8.28 7.54
CA ALA A 131 4.32 9.50 6.93
C ALA A 131 3.36 10.24 7.88
N ALA A 132 2.56 9.52 8.66
CA ALA A 132 1.69 10.12 9.67
C ALA A 132 2.50 10.78 10.80
N LEU A 133 3.60 10.17 11.23
CA LEU A 133 4.52 10.78 12.20
C LEU A 133 5.21 12.03 11.64
N MET A 134 5.68 12.00 10.39
CA MET A 134 6.28 13.17 9.74
C MET A 134 5.30 14.35 9.64
N LYS A 135 4.01 14.08 9.38
CA LYS A 135 2.96 15.11 9.37
C LYS A 135 2.71 15.76 10.73
N LEU A 136 3.19 15.18 11.83
CA LEU A 136 3.08 15.78 13.15
C LEU A 136 4.11 16.89 13.39
N GLN A 137 5.18 16.95 12.58
CA GLN A 137 6.23 17.95 12.68
C GLN A 137 5.71 19.32 12.20
N PRO A 138 5.83 20.38 13.01
CA PRO A 138 5.48 21.74 12.57
C PRO A 138 6.41 22.20 11.45
N GLU A 139 5.85 22.74 10.37
CA GLU A 139 6.63 23.27 9.24
C GLU A 139 7.07 24.72 9.46
N VAL A 140 6.34 25.45 10.31
CA VAL A 140 6.56 26.86 10.60
C VAL A 140 6.67 27.12 12.10
N ALA A 141 7.43 28.16 12.45
CA ALA A 141 7.51 28.71 13.79
C ALA A 141 7.25 30.22 13.75
N ARG A 142 6.83 30.74 14.89
CA ARG A 142 6.61 32.17 15.11
C ARG A 142 7.77 32.74 15.91
N LEU A 143 8.62 33.53 15.25
CA LEU A 143 9.71 34.26 15.88
C LEU A 143 9.19 35.58 16.48
N ILE A 144 9.71 35.95 17.64
CA ILE A 144 9.51 37.27 18.24
C ILE A 144 10.86 38.01 18.32
N ALA A 145 10.97 39.15 17.64
CA ALA A 145 12.17 39.99 17.64
C ALA A 145 11.77 41.46 17.74
N HIS A 146 12.35 42.19 18.71
CA HIS A 146 12.06 43.62 18.95
C HIS A 146 10.56 43.97 19.06
N GLY A 147 9.74 43.05 19.58
CA GLY A 147 8.30 43.22 19.74
C GLY A 147 7.46 42.97 18.48
N GLN A 148 8.08 42.53 17.37
CA GLN A 148 7.38 42.11 16.16
C GLN A 148 7.34 40.58 16.04
N GLU A 149 6.20 40.05 15.63
CA GLU A 149 6.01 38.64 15.32
C GLU A 149 6.26 38.38 13.83
N SER A 150 7.01 37.32 13.50
CA SER A 150 7.20 36.86 12.12
C SER A 150 7.05 35.35 12.03
N ILE A 151 6.40 34.85 10.98
CA ILE A 151 6.24 33.42 10.73
C ILE A 151 7.32 32.97 9.75
N LEU A 152 8.16 32.05 10.19
CA LEU A 152 9.29 31.53 9.44
C LEU A 152 9.16 30.01 9.30
N PRO A 153 9.68 29.40 8.23
CA PRO A 153 9.95 27.97 8.20
C PRO A 153 10.85 27.56 9.37
N VAL A 154 10.59 26.41 10.01
CA VAL A 154 11.42 25.91 11.13
C VAL A 154 12.89 25.76 10.74
N THR A 155 13.18 25.47 9.48
CA THR A 155 14.53 25.37 8.92
C THR A 155 15.33 26.67 8.92
N LYS A 156 14.70 27.82 9.15
CA LYS A 156 15.36 29.14 9.20
C LYS A 156 15.60 29.66 10.62
N ILE A 157 15.18 28.93 11.65
CA ILE A 157 15.41 29.31 13.05
C ILE A 157 16.87 29.05 13.42
N CYS A 158 17.49 30.01 14.09
CA CYS A 158 18.86 29.91 14.58
C CYS A 158 18.90 29.75 16.11
N PRO A 159 19.93 29.08 16.67
CA PRO A 159 20.13 29.07 18.12
C PRO A 159 20.24 30.49 18.69
N GLY A 160 19.45 30.79 19.72
CA GLY A 160 19.36 32.12 20.35
C GLY A 160 18.11 32.91 19.96
N ASP A 161 17.39 32.47 18.94
CA ASP A 161 16.10 33.05 18.55
C ASP A 161 15.02 32.83 19.62
N GLN A 162 14.17 33.84 19.83
CA GLN A 162 12.99 33.71 20.70
C GLN A 162 11.76 33.35 19.89
N ILE A 163 11.11 32.25 20.25
CA ILE A 163 9.90 31.77 19.60
C ILE A 163 8.69 31.93 20.51
N LEU A 164 7.58 32.37 19.95
CA LEU A 164 6.30 32.50 20.66
C LEU A 164 5.41 31.31 20.30
N ILE A 165 4.97 30.55 21.31
CA ILE A 165 4.09 29.39 21.14
C ILE A 165 2.77 29.71 21.83
N LYS A 166 1.66 29.77 21.08
CA LYS A 166 0.33 30.02 21.63
C LYS A 166 -0.29 28.73 22.20
N PRO A 167 -1.26 28.83 23.13
CA PRO A 167 -1.98 27.66 23.63
C PRO A 167 -2.59 26.85 22.47
N GLY A 168 -2.29 25.54 22.44
CA GLY A 168 -2.74 24.64 21.37
C GLY A 168 -1.85 24.60 20.13
N GLU A 169 -0.86 25.50 19.99
CA GLU A 169 0.20 25.36 18.99
C GLU A 169 1.21 24.29 19.42
N ARG A 170 1.84 23.65 18.42
CA ARG A 170 2.86 22.63 18.65
C ARG A 170 4.22 23.29 18.81
N ILE A 171 5.07 22.69 19.63
CA ILE A 171 6.44 23.15 19.83
C ILE A 171 7.26 22.83 18.56
N PRO A 172 7.80 23.84 17.85
CA PRO A 172 8.46 23.63 16.54
C PRO A 172 9.87 23.05 16.64
N CYS A 173 10.58 23.32 17.74
CA CYS A 173 11.95 22.86 17.98
C CYS A 173 12.25 22.79 19.48
N ASP A 174 13.33 22.10 19.85
CA ASP A 174 13.81 22.09 21.23
C ASP A 174 14.20 23.50 21.66
N ALA A 175 13.72 23.93 22.84
CA ALA A 175 13.91 25.28 23.34
C ALA A 175 13.88 25.31 24.88
N VAL A 176 14.46 26.37 25.47
CA VAL A 176 14.37 26.64 26.90
C VAL A 176 13.31 27.72 27.13
N ILE A 177 12.47 27.53 28.15
CA ILE A 177 11.41 28.49 28.49
C ILE A 177 12.06 29.73 29.12
N VAL A 178 11.97 30.87 28.43
CA VAL A 178 12.46 32.17 28.92
C VAL A 178 11.36 32.90 29.69
N THR A 179 10.13 32.88 29.16
CA THR A 179 8.97 33.56 29.73
C THR A 179 7.72 32.72 29.50
N GLY A 180 7.00 32.39 30.56
CA GLY A 180 5.76 31.63 30.47
C GLY A 180 5.30 31.13 31.83
N GLY A 181 4.01 31.26 32.11
CA GLY A 181 3.38 30.76 33.32
C GLY A 181 2.00 30.19 32.98
N ASN A 182 1.66 29.06 33.59
CA ASN A 182 0.32 28.51 33.49
C ASN A 182 -0.61 29.41 34.30
N ASN A 183 -1.37 30.29 33.64
CA ASN A 183 -2.43 31.02 34.32
C ASN A 183 -3.67 30.11 34.37
N ARG A 184 -3.68 29.21 35.35
CA ARG A 184 -4.89 28.57 35.87
C ARG A 184 -5.00 28.88 37.34
#